data_AF-A0A3M1E5X1-F1
#
_entry.id   AF-A0A3M1E5X1-F1
#
_cell.length_a   1.000
_cell.length_b   1.000
_cell.length_c   1.000
_cell.angle_alpha   90.00
_cell.angle_beta   90.00
_cell.angle_gamma   90.00
#
_symmetry.space_group_name_H-M   'P 1'
#
loop_
_entity.id
_entity.type
_entity.pdbx_description
1 polymer ?
#
loop_
_entity_poly.entity_id
_entity_poly.type
_entity_poly.pdbx_seq_one_letter_code
_entity_poly.pdbx_strand_id
1 'polypeptide(L)'
;MLVLSRQRDETIIIGDDVEITVVDIRGDKVRLGITAPRHIQVHRKEVYEAIKRENQQAAKISPRDVPPLAEQDADKEGKNPNVPSNTEEPEQQSNDSHRTNHTERSR
;
A
#
# COMPACT_ATOMS: atom_id res chain seq x y z
N MET A 1 -6.73 28.39 -23.90
CA MET A 1 -7.81 27.64 -23.22
C MET A 1 -8.82 27.24 -24.28
N LEU A 2 -9.11 25.95 -24.43
CA LEU A 2 -10.14 25.43 -25.33
C LEU A 2 -11.37 25.07 -24.48
N VAL A 3 -12.57 25.46 -24.93
CA VAL A 3 -13.82 25.24 -24.20
C VAL A 3 -14.73 24.36 -25.05
N LEU A 4 -15.17 23.23 -24.48
CA LEU A 4 -16.08 22.29 -25.12
C LEU A 4 -17.24 22.01 -24.16
N SER A 5 -18.47 22.12 -24.66
CA SER A 5 -19.66 21.73 -23.93
C SER A 5 -19.95 20.26 -24.18
N ARG A 6 -20.02 19.46 -23.11
CA ARG A 6 -20.36 18.04 -23.16
C ARG A 6 -21.58 17.73 -22.28
N GLN A 7 -22.37 16.77 -22.72
CA GLN A 7 -23.47 16.19 -21.93
C GLN A 7 -23.01 14.94 -21.18
N ARG A 8 -23.91 14.38 -20.36
CA ARG A 8 -23.66 13.11 -19.67
C ARG A 8 -23.30 12.01 -20.68
N ASP A 9 -22.36 11.16 -20.30
CA ASP A 9 -21.86 10.02 -21.06
C ASP A 9 -21.11 10.40 -22.35
N GLU A 10 -20.87 11.70 -22.60
CA GLU A 10 -19.99 12.14 -23.68
C GLU A 10 -18.52 12.16 -23.23
N THR A 11 -17.64 11.87 -24.19
CA THR A 11 -16.19 11.78 -24.01
C THR A 11 -15.46 12.89 -24.77
N ILE A 12 -14.33 13.33 -24.20
CA ILE A 12 -13.30 14.16 -24.83
C ILE A 12 -12.00 13.36 -24.85
N ILE A 13 -11.30 13.34 -25.99
CA ILE A 13 -9.99 12.69 -26.13
C ILE A 13 -8.91 13.77 -26.21
N ILE A 14 -7.80 13.59 -25.49
CA ILE A 14 -6.62 14.45 -25.51
C ILE A 14 -5.42 13.63 -25.99
N GLY A 15 -4.85 14.00 -27.13
CA GLY A 15 -3.81 13.20 -27.79
C GLY A 15 -4.38 11.85 -28.22
N ASP A 16 -3.61 10.79 -27.99
CA ASP A 16 -4.00 9.42 -28.36
C ASP A 16 -4.29 8.52 -27.15
N ASP A 17 -3.97 9.00 -25.94
CA ASP A 17 -3.87 8.18 -24.74
C ASP A 17 -4.78 8.60 -23.58
N VAL A 18 -5.34 9.81 -23.61
CA VAL A 18 -6.15 10.35 -22.50
C VAL A 18 -7.60 10.51 -22.92
N GLU A 19 -8.49 9.86 -22.17
CA GLU A 19 -9.94 9.95 -22.32
C GLU A 19 -10.56 10.61 -21.09
N ILE A 20 -11.42 11.60 -21.31
CA ILE A 20 -12.19 12.27 -20.26
C ILE A 20 -13.67 12.07 -20.55
N THR A 21 -14.38 11.38 -19.66
CA THR A 21 -15.81 11.09 -19.80
C THR A 21 -16.61 11.83 -18.74
N VAL A 22 -17.74 12.42 -19.12
CA VAL A 22 -18.66 13.03 -18.17
C VAL A 22 -19.58 11.94 -17.60
N VAL A 23 -19.26 11.45 -16.40
CA VAL A 23 -19.97 10.31 -15.77
C VAL A 23 -21.33 10.71 -15.21
N ASP A 24 -21.43 11.90 -14.61
CA ASP A 24 -22.67 12.37 -13.98
C ASP A 24 -22.66 13.89 -13.88
N ILE A 25 -23.82 14.51 -13.99
CA ILE A 25 -24.01 15.95 -13.81
C ILE A 25 -25.12 16.12 -12.76
N ARG A 26 -24.78 16.74 -11.63
CA ARG A 26 -25.72 17.01 -10.53
C ARG A 26 -25.69 18.49 -10.18
N GLY A 27 -26.66 19.23 -10.70
CA GLY A 27 -26.73 20.67 -10.48
C GLY A 27 -25.48 21.37 -11.01
N ASP A 28 -24.67 21.90 -10.09
CA ASP A 28 -23.40 22.58 -10.33
C ASP A 28 -22.18 21.65 -10.33
N LYS A 29 -22.31 20.41 -9.84
CA LYS A 29 -21.22 19.45 -9.74
C LYS A 29 -21.21 18.47 -10.90
N VAL A 30 -20.03 18.26 -11.45
CA VAL A 30 -19.79 17.30 -12.53
C VAL A 30 -18.84 16.22 -12.05
N ARG A 31 -19.18 14.94 -12.29
CA ARG A 31 -18.27 13.81 -12.10
C ARG A 31 -17.57 13.53 -13.42
N LEU A 32 -16.25 13.64 -13.41
CA LEU A 32 -15.41 13.34 -14.55
C LEU A 32 -14.72 11.99 -14.31
N GLY A 33 -14.83 11.09 -15.27
CA GLY A 33 -13.98 9.92 -15.40
C GLY A 33 -12.77 10.32 -16.25
N ILE A 34 -11.56 9.96 -15.81
CA ILE A 34 -10.34 10.21 -16.56
C ILE A 34 -9.64 8.87 -16.71
N THR A 35 -9.48 8.42 -17.94
CA THR A 35 -8.70 7.24 -18.31
C THR A 35 -7.41 7.74 -18.94
N ALA A 36 -6.29 7.40 -18.35
CA ALA A 36 -4.98 7.72 -18.88
C ALA A 36 -4.00 6.57 -18.57
N PRO A 37 -2.99 6.34 -19.40
CA PRO A 37 -1.95 5.34 -19.12
C PRO A 37 -1.11 5.73 -17.90
N ARG A 38 -0.48 4.73 -17.28
CA ARG A 38 0.27 4.88 -16.01
C ARG A 38 1.40 5.90 -16.03
N HIS A 39 1.92 6.22 -17.23
CA HIS A 39 2.98 7.21 -17.37
C HIS A 39 2.47 8.65 -17.24
N ILE A 40 1.16 8.88 -17.44
CA ILE A 40 0.51 10.18 -17.27
C ILE A 40 -0.12 10.23 -15.89
N GLN A 41 0.43 11.07 -15.02
CA GLN A 41 -0.12 11.26 -13.68
C GLN A 41 -1.33 12.20 -13.72
N VAL A 42 -2.45 11.74 -13.16
CA VAL A 42 -3.67 12.54 -13.04
C VAL A 42 -3.81 12.97 -11.58
N HIS A 43 -3.71 14.28 -11.34
CA HIS A 43 -3.84 14.88 -10.02
C HIS A 43 -4.93 15.94 -10.02
N ARG A 44 -5.53 16.17 -8.85
CA ARG A 44 -6.33 17.37 -8.65
C ARG A 44 -5.41 18.58 -8.57
N LYS A 45 -5.85 19.70 -9.13
CA LYS A 45 -5.01 20.91 -9.29
C LYS A 45 -4.44 21.39 -7.95
N GLU A 46 -5.27 21.44 -6.93
CA GLU A 46 -4.92 21.89 -5.58
C GLU A 46 -3.86 21.01 -4.93
N VAL A 47 -3.92 19.70 -5.15
CA VAL A 47 -2.95 18.73 -4.63
C VAL A 47 -1.61 18.89 -5.35
N TYR A 48 -1.66 19.03 -6.68
CA TYR A 48 -0.45 19.24 -7.48
C TYR A 48 0.29 20.53 -7.09
N GLU A 49 -0.43 21.63 -6.89
CA GLU A 49 0.16 22.91 -6.46
C GLU A 49 0.78 22.81 -5.06
N ALA A 50 0.14 22.11 -4.13
CA ALA A 50 0.67 21.89 -2.79
C ALA A 50 1.99 21.11 -2.83
N ILE A 51 2.03 19.98 -3.55
CA ILE A 51 3.24 19.15 -3.69
C ILE A 51 4.37 19.95 -4.35
N LYS A 52 4.06 20.72 -5.41
CA LYS A 52 5.06 21.54 -6.10
C LYS A 52 5.66 22.60 -5.18
N ARG A 53 4.83 23.23 -4.35
CA ARG A 53 5.28 24.23 -3.37
C ARG A 53 6.18 23.62 -2.31
N GLU A 54 5.80 22.46 -1.77
CA GLU A 54 6.58 21.75 -0.75
C GLU A 54 7.93 21.30 -1.31
N ASN A 55 7.95 20.70 -2.50
CA ASN A 55 9.19 20.28 -3.16
C ASN A 55 10.13 21.47 -3.42
N GLN A 56 9.58 22.65 -3.75
CA GLN A 56 10.38 23.87 -3.92
C GLN A 56 10.94 24.39 -2.59
N GLN A 57 10.27 24.17 -1.47
CA GLN A 57 10.77 24.53 -0.15
C GLN A 57 11.87 23.56 0.29
N ALA A 58 11.65 22.26 0.11
CA ALA A 58 12.65 21.22 0.39
C ALA A 58 13.93 21.40 -0.44
N ALA A 59 13.80 21.75 -1.73
CA ALA A 59 14.96 22.01 -2.60
C ALA A 59 15.78 23.26 -2.21
N LYS A 60 15.25 24.13 -1.35
CA LYS A 60 15.97 25.32 -0.83
C LYS A 60 16.68 25.05 0.49
N ILE A 61 16.48 23.88 1.11
CA ILE A 61 17.14 23.51 2.36
C ILE A 61 18.61 23.21 2.03
N SER A 62 19.53 23.90 2.71
CA SER A 62 20.96 23.69 2.51
C SER A 62 21.39 22.37 3.17
N PRO A 63 22.38 21.64 2.62
CA PRO A 63 22.91 20.41 3.23
C PRO A 63 23.49 20.57 4.65
N ARG A 64 23.56 21.80 5.17
CA ARG A 64 24.02 22.12 6.52
C ARG A 64 22.89 22.12 7.55
N ASP A 65 21.63 22.21 7.10
CA ASP A 65 20.44 22.32 7.97
C ASP A 65 19.71 20.99 8.13
N VAL A 66 20.15 19.94 7.42
CA VAL A 66 19.69 18.57 7.63
C VAL A 66 20.30 18.05 8.93
N PRO A 67 19.50 17.77 9.97
CA PRO A 67 20.00 17.14 11.17
C PRO A 67 20.64 15.80 10.79
N PRO A 68 21.76 15.41 11.42
CA PRO A 68 22.29 14.08 11.25
C PRO A 68 21.18 13.09 11.61
N LEU A 69 20.79 12.24 10.66
CA LEU A 69 19.98 11.07 10.96
C LEU A 69 20.82 10.26 11.94
N ALA A 70 20.46 10.30 13.22
CA ALA A 70 21.15 9.53 14.23
C ALA A 70 21.06 8.06 13.81
N GLU A 71 22.20 7.46 13.50
CA GLU A 71 22.39 6.01 13.42
C GLU A 71 22.07 5.43 14.81
N GLN A 72 20.78 5.21 15.08
CA GLN A 72 20.32 4.53 16.28
C GLN A 72 20.01 3.06 15.96
N ASP A 73 20.89 2.37 15.25
CA ASP A 73 20.79 0.91 15.07
C ASP A 73 22.17 0.21 14.93
N ALA A 74 23.22 0.77 15.56
CA ALA A 74 24.46 0.06 15.82
C ALA A 74 24.69 -0.01 17.33
N ASP A 75 24.92 -1.21 17.86
CA ASP A 75 25.22 -1.54 19.25
C ASP A 75 24.05 -1.66 20.25
N LYS A 76 23.23 -2.70 20.04
CA LYS A 76 22.88 -3.64 21.13
C LYS A 76 23.02 -5.10 20.66
N GLU A 77 24.26 -5.54 20.46
CA GLU A 77 24.59 -6.95 20.71
C GLU A 77 24.44 -7.22 22.21
N GLY A 78 23.64 -8.22 22.58
CA GLY A 78 23.59 -8.75 23.95
C GLY A 78 22.21 -9.24 24.41
N LYS A 79 21.90 -10.49 24.04
CA LYS A 79 20.81 -11.40 24.51
C LYS A 79 19.53 -11.45 23.67
N ASN A 80 19.50 -12.41 22.75
CA ASN A 80 18.29 -13.14 22.37
C ASN A 80 18.56 -14.65 22.58
N PRO A 81 17.55 -15.52 22.61
CA PRO A 81 16.83 -15.96 23.80
C PRO A 81 17.08 -17.45 24.07
N ASN A 82 16.67 -17.89 25.27
CA ASN A 82 16.42 -19.26 25.69
C ASN A 82 16.40 -20.33 24.55
N VAL A 83 17.49 -21.09 24.42
CA VAL A 83 17.54 -22.33 23.64
C VAL A 83 17.06 -23.45 24.56
N PRO A 84 15.93 -24.13 24.31
CA PRO A 84 15.62 -25.34 25.05
C PRO A 84 16.60 -26.44 24.62
N SER A 85 17.55 -26.72 25.51
CA SER A 85 18.34 -27.94 25.51
C SER A 85 17.42 -29.11 25.87
N ASN A 86 16.96 -29.87 24.88
CA ASN A 86 16.63 -31.28 25.04
C ASN A 86 17.14 -32.02 23.81
N THR A 87 18.35 -32.54 23.94
CA THR A 87 18.82 -33.70 23.18
C THR A 87 18.15 -34.91 23.82
N GLU A 88 17.10 -35.43 23.20
CA GLU A 88 16.56 -36.75 23.53
C GLU A 88 16.99 -37.73 22.43
N GLU A 89 17.75 -38.75 22.85
CA GLU A 89 18.18 -39.90 22.05
C GLU A 89 16.98 -40.69 21.50
N PRO A 90 17.14 -41.42 20.38
CA PRO A 90 16.13 -42.34 19.90
C PRO A 90 16.27 -43.70 20.61
N GLU A 91 15.49 -43.93 21.67
CA GLU A 91 15.29 -45.29 22.20
C GLU A 91 14.17 -46.00 21.42
N GLN A 92 14.56 -47.09 20.78
CA GLN A 92 13.67 -48.09 20.18
C GLN A 92 13.15 -49.05 21.27
N GLN A 93 12.05 -49.74 20.92
CA GLN A 93 11.43 -50.90 21.61
C GLN A 93 10.44 -50.50 22.71
N SER A 94 9.28 -51.13 22.90
CA SER A 94 8.63 -52.26 22.25
C SER A 94 7.30 -52.45 22.99
N ASN A 95 6.23 -52.80 22.27
CA ASN A 95 5.04 -53.56 22.72
C ASN A 95 4.24 -52.92 23.89
N ASP A 96 2.91 -52.90 23.93
CA ASP A 96 2.02 -54.03 23.76
C ASP A 96 0.58 -53.49 23.68
N SER A 97 -0.17 -54.07 22.75
CA SER A 97 -1.61 -54.30 22.73
C SER A 97 -2.41 -53.91 23.98
N HIS A 98 -3.56 -53.25 23.79
CA HIS A 98 -4.90 -53.84 24.05
C HIS A 98 -6.02 -52.79 23.87
N ARG A 99 -7.08 -53.20 23.16
CA ARG A 99 -8.52 -52.98 23.41
C ARG A 99 -8.97 -51.58 23.90
N THR A 100 -9.98 -50.93 23.36
CA THR A 100 -11.23 -51.41 22.76
C THR A 100 -12.01 -50.20 22.25
N ASN A 101 -12.80 -50.43 21.20
CA ASN A 101 -13.85 -49.52 20.73
C ASN A 101 -14.84 -49.15 21.84
N HIS A 102 -15.26 -47.89 21.92
CA HIS A 102 -16.63 -47.59 22.36
C HIS A 102 -17.21 -46.35 21.67
N THR A 103 -18.24 -46.63 20.89
CA THR A 103 -19.31 -45.75 20.42
C THR A 103 -20.16 -45.24 21.60
N GLU A 104 -20.59 -43.98 21.58
CA GLU A 104 -21.97 -43.50 21.82
C GLU A 104 -21.95 -41.95 21.88
N ARG A 105 -22.65 -41.19 21.03
CA ARG A 105 -24.10 -41.02 20.81
C ARG A 105 -24.75 -40.03 21.80
N SER A 106 -25.29 -38.94 21.23
CA SER A 106 -26.39 -38.09 21.70
C SER A 106 -26.20 -37.23 22.96
N ARG A 107 -26.23 -35.90 22.77
CA ARG A 107 -27.38 -35.03 23.05
C ARG A 107 -27.23 -33.68 22.35
#